data_AF-A0A2Z2HM97-F1
#
_entry.id   AF-A0A2Z2HM97-F1
#
_cell.length_a   1.000
_cell.length_b   1.000
_cell.length_c   1.000
_cell.angle_alpha   90.00
_cell.angle_beta   90.00
_cell.angle_gamma   90.00
#
_symmetry.space_group_name_H-M   'P 1'
#
loop_
_entity.id
_entity.type
_entity.pdbx_description
1 polymer ?
#
loop_
_entity_poly.entity_id
_entity_poly.type
_entity_poly.pdbx_seq_one_letter_code
_entity_poly.pdbx_strand_id
1 'polypeptide(L)'
;MIDHQKNLLILENLDYIKNYYDVDENKKSYSVTETGIKALIAWNKLHGFEDKLGVNMAYPEPISDSEMSLIFSQFQKNKFITKIWNAKLQTEDHPPSVDGFELFESLKYFIDNKLQKNLARKETAKQVLSAMMKGLVTVTKKMAESSAPAESDKKRKRKRKQRGRQQ
;
A
#
# COMPACT_ATOMS: atom_id res chain seq x y z
N MET A 1 -3.13 3.26 -8.24
CA MET A 1 -2.12 2.64 -7.35
C MET A 1 -2.91 1.76 -6.41
N ILE A 2 -2.63 0.46 -6.38
CA ILE A 2 -3.42 -0.49 -5.58
C ILE A 2 -3.14 -0.22 -4.10
N ASP A 3 -4.20 -0.17 -3.30
CA ASP A 3 -4.09 -0.03 -1.84
C ASP A 3 -3.90 -1.41 -1.21
N HIS A 4 -2.64 -1.79 -1.01
CA HIS A 4 -2.29 -3.08 -0.43
C HIS A 4 -2.71 -3.22 1.04
N GLN A 5 -2.86 -2.12 1.79
CA GLN A 5 -3.28 -2.17 3.19
C GLN A 5 -4.78 -2.47 3.33
N LYS A 6 -5.61 -1.86 2.48
CA LYS A 6 -7.04 -2.20 2.38
C LYS A 6 -7.22 -3.70 2.06
N ASN A 7 -6.45 -4.21 1.11
CA ASN A 7 -6.56 -5.60 0.66
C ASN A 7 -5.97 -6.58 1.67
N LEU A 8 -5.00 -6.18 2.51
CA LEU A 8 -4.42 -7.02 3.56
C LEU A 8 -5.49 -7.56 4.52
N LEU A 9 -6.40 -6.70 5.00
CA LEU A 9 -7.48 -7.11 5.92
C LEU A 9 -8.40 -8.16 5.27
N ILE A 10 -8.68 -7.99 3.97
CA ILE A 10 -9.50 -8.94 3.20
C ILE A 10 -8.76 -10.27 3.04
N LEU A 11 -7.46 -10.23 2.73
CA LEU A 11 -6.62 -11.42 2.59
C LEU A 11 -6.46 -12.19 3.90
N GLU A 12 -6.37 -11.51 5.05
CA GLU A 12 -6.38 -12.13 6.37
C GLU A 12 -7.74 -12.80 6.66
N ASN A 13 -8.85 -12.12 6.39
CA ASN A 13 -10.20 -12.66 6.62
C ASN A 13 -10.52 -13.88 5.74
N LEU A 14 -9.91 -13.98 4.56
CA LEU A 14 -10.04 -15.13 3.65
C LEU A 14 -9.06 -16.27 3.98
N ASP A 15 -8.24 -16.11 5.01
CA ASP A 15 -7.16 -17.01 5.37
C ASP A 15 -6.13 -17.21 4.24
N TYR A 16 -5.95 -16.22 3.35
CA TYR A 16 -4.95 -16.28 2.26
C TYR A 16 -3.56 -15.86 2.73
N ILE A 17 -3.50 -15.05 3.78
CA ILE A 17 -2.25 -14.57 4.38
C ILE A 17 -2.39 -14.68 5.90
N LYS A 18 -1.30 -15.06 6.56
CA LYS A 18 -1.17 -15.01 8.02
C LYS A 18 -0.02 -14.13 8.46
N ASN A 19 -0.23 -13.46 9.59
CA ASN A 19 0.87 -12.87 10.32
C ASN A 19 1.66 -13.97 11.02
N TYR A 20 2.98 -13.87 10.98
CA TYR A 20 3.86 -14.75 11.73
C TYR A 20 4.99 -13.93 12.33
N TYR A 21 5.60 -14.48 13.37
CA TYR A 21 6.80 -13.91 13.94
C TYR A 21 8.02 -14.47 13.23
N ASP A 22 8.72 -13.62 12.49
CA ASP A 22 9.97 -13.96 11.86
C ASP A 22 11.07 -13.90 12.91
N VAL A 23 11.59 -15.07 13.31
CA VAL A 23 12.61 -15.20 14.36
C VAL A 23 13.95 -14.66 13.88
N ASP A 24 14.26 -14.82 12.59
CA ASP A 24 15.54 -14.40 12.01
C ASP A 24 15.61 -12.89 11.84
N GLU A 25 14.51 -12.27 11.40
CA GLU A 25 14.42 -10.82 11.22
C GLU A 25 13.87 -10.09 12.46
N ASN A 26 13.55 -10.81 13.53
CA ASN A 26 13.00 -10.33 14.80
C ASN A 26 11.83 -9.34 14.62
N LYS A 27 10.91 -9.66 13.71
CA LYS A 27 9.81 -8.78 13.32
C LYS A 27 8.55 -9.56 12.97
N LYS A 28 7.41 -8.88 12.99
CA LYS A 28 6.16 -9.44 12.44
C LYS A 28 6.21 -9.34 10.91
N SER A 29 6.01 -10.47 10.25
CA SER A 29 5.98 -10.59 8.80
C SER A 29 4.67 -11.24 8.37
N TYR A 30 4.35 -11.10 7.09
CA TYR A 30 3.19 -11.72 6.47
C TYR A 30 3.65 -12.81 5.51
N SER A 31 3.05 -13.99 5.62
CA SER A 31 3.28 -15.08 4.67
C SER A 31 1.97 -15.57 4.12
N VAL A 32 2.00 -16.02 2.87
CA VAL A 32 0.85 -16.58 2.18
C VAL A 32 0.62 -18.01 2.67
N THR A 33 -0.64 -18.33 2.95
CA THR A 33 -1.06 -19.66 3.39
C THR A 33 -1.16 -20.61 2.20
N GLU A 34 -1.31 -21.91 2.48
CA GLU A 34 -1.63 -22.90 1.44
C GLU A 34 -2.91 -22.53 0.68
N THR A 35 -3.96 -22.12 1.40
CA THR A 35 -5.23 -21.64 0.81
C THR A 35 -5.01 -20.47 -0.13
N GLY A 36 -4.16 -19.51 0.25
CA GLY A 36 -3.82 -18.36 -0.58
C GLY A 36 -3.06 -18.75 -1.86
N ILE A 37 -2.11 -19.68 -1.75
CA ILE A 37 -1.40 -20.23 -2.91
C ILE A 37 -2.37 -20.94 -3.86
N LYS A 38 -3.22 -21.83 -3.35
CA LYS A 38 -4.23 -22.53 -4.16
C LYS A 38 -5.18 -21.56 -4.85
N ALA A 39 -5.64 -20.54 -4.14
CA ALA A 39 -6.48 -19.50 -4.72
C ALA A 39 -5.76 -18.74 -5.84
N LEU A 40 -4.47 -18.41 -5.67
CA LEU A 40 -3.69 -17.73 -6.70
C LEU A 40 -3.46 -18.61 -7.95
N ILE A 41 -3.16 -19.89 -7.77
CA ILE A 41 -3.02 -20.86 -8.87
C ILE A 41 -4.35 -20.94 -9.64
N ALA A 42 -5.46 -21.09 -8.94
CA ALA A 42 -6.78 -21.14 -9.54
C ALA A 42 -7.13 -19.84 -10.29
N TRP A 43 -6.82 -18.69 -9.68
CA TRP A 43 -7.00 -17.37 -10.29
C TRP A 43 -6.22 -17.23 -11.60
N ASN A 44 -4.95 -17.63 -11.61
CA ASN A 44 -4.11 -17.59 -12.81
C ASN A 44 -4.65 -18.53 -13.90
N LYS A 45 -5.06 -19.75 -13.52
CA LYS A 45 -5.60 -20.74 -14.46
C LYS A 45 -6.94 -20.30 -15.08
N LEU A 46 -7.85 -19.72 -14.30
CA LEU A 46 -9.15 -19.26 -14.77
C LEU A 46 -9.04 -18.14 -15.80
N HIS A 47 -8.10 -17.22 -15.60
CA HIS A 47 -7.95 -16.02 -16.43
C HIS A 47 -6.81 -16.12 -17.45
N GLY A 48 -6.10 -17.25 -17.51
CA GLY A 48 -4.97 -17.46 -18.42
C GLY A 48 -3.78 -16.54 -18.12
N PHE A 49 -3.59 -16.14 -16.86
CA PHE A 49 -2.46 -15.30 -16.47
C PHE A 49 -1.17 -16.11 -16.37
N GLU A 50 -0.08 -15.51 -16.85
CA GLU A 50 1.26 -16.08 -16.71
C GLU A 50 1.68 -16.16 -15.23
N ASP A 51 2.24 -17.30 -14.86
CA ASP A 51 2.82 -17.52 -13.53
C ASP A 51 4.23 -16.94 -13.42
N LYS A 52 4.29 -15.61 -13.35
CA LYS A 52 5.57 -14.87 -13.24
C LYS A 52 6.31 -15.11 -11.92
N LEU A 53 5.60 -15.60 -10.90
CA LEU A 53 6.15 -15.89 -9.58
C LEU A 53 6.62 -17.34 -9.45
N GLY A 54 6.35 -18.19 -10.45
CA GLY A 54 6.68 -19.62 -10.41
C GLY A 54 5.89 -20.39 -9.34
N VAL A 55 4.75 -19.86 -8.90
CA VAL A 55 3.93 -20.45 -7.82
C VAL A 55 3.35 -21.80 -8.22
N ASN A 56 2.94 -21.96 -9.48
CA ASN A 56 2.43 -23.22 -10.01
C ASN A 56 3.51 -24.32 -10.05
N MET A 57 4.78 -23.94 -10.25
CA MET A 57 5.91 -24.86 -10.26
C MET A 57 6.42 -25.18 -8.86
N ALA A 58 6.28 -24.24 -7.92
CA ALA A 58 6.71 -24.39 -6.54
C ALA A 58 5.71 -25.18 -5.68
N TYR A 59 4.42 -25.16 -6.05
CA TYR A 59 3.39 -25.90 -5.32
C TYR A 59 3.41 -27.39 -5.74
N PRO A 60 3.74 -28.31 -4.82
CA PRO A 60 4.05 -29.70 -5.18
C PRO A 60 2.83 -30.54 -5.55
N GLU A 61 1.63 -30.11 -5.15
CA GLU A 61 0.39 -30.87 -5.33
C GLU A 61 -0.51 -30.22 -6.40
N PRO A 62 -0.93 -30.94 -7.44
CA PRO A 62 -1.87 -30.40 -8.41
C PRO A 62 -3.24 -30.18 -7.77
N ILE A 63 -3.85 -29.02 -8.00
CA ILE A 63 -5.22 -28.74 -7.57
C ILE A 63 -6.18 -29.63 -8.36
N SER A 64 -6.96 -30.45 -7.65
CA SER A 64 -7.97 -31.32 -8.26
C SER A 64 -9.14 -30.53 -8.87
N ASP A 65 -9.86 -31.10 -9.82
CA ASP A 65 -10.99 -30.41 -10.49
C ASP A 65 -12.14 -30.09 -9.52
N SER A 66 -12.36 -30.93 -8.50
CA SER A 66 -13.36 -30.69 -7.45
C SER A 66 -12.99 -29.49 -6.58
N GLU A 67 -11.71 -29.41 -6.19
CA GLU A 67 -11.17 -28.28 -5.42
C GLU A 67 -11.18 -27.00 -6.25
N MET A 68 -10.81 -27.08 -7.53
CA MET A 68 -10.89 -25.97 -8.47
C MET A 68 -12.33 -25.43 -8.59
N SER A 69 -13.32 -26.32 -8.69
CA SER A 69 -14.73 -25.95 -8.74
C SER A 69 -15.20 -25.28 -7.45
N LEU A 70 -14.70 -25.74 -6.30
CA LEU A 70 -15.00 -25.14 -5.00
C LEU A 70 -14.40 -23.74 -4.87
N ILE A 71 -13.15 -23.54 -5.30
CA ILE A 71 -12.49 -22.23 -5.33
C ILE A 71 -13.23 -21.27 -6.28
N PHE A 72 -13.63 -21.75 -7.45
CA PHE A 72 -14.41 -20.95 -8.40
C PHE A 72 -15.74 -20.47 -7.78
N SER A 73 -16.47 -21.37 -7.11
CA SER A 73 -17.70 -21.02 -6.39
C SER A 73 -17.45 -19.97 -5.29
N GLN A 74 -16.33 -20.08 -4.57
CA GLN A 74 -15.93 -19.05 -3.60
C GLN A 74 -15.65 -17.70 -4.25
N PHE A 75 -15.00 -17.67 -5.43
CA PHE A 75 -14.77 -16.42 -6.17
C PHE A 75 -16.07 -15.75 -6.60
N GLN A 76 -17.07 -16.54 -7.01
CA GLN A 76 -18.41 -16.01 -7.32
C GLN A 76 -19.07 -15.44 -6.06
N LYS A 77 -19.07 -16.20 -4.97
CA LYS A 77 -19.67 -15.79 -3.68
C LYS A 77 -19.06 -14.50 -3.15
N ASN A 78 -17.74 -14.37 -3.26
CA ASN A 78 -16.98 -13.20 -2.81
C ASN A 78 -16.93 -12.07 -3.85
N LYS A 79 -17.58 -12.24 -5.02
CA LYS A 79 -17.62 -11.26 -6.13
C LYS A 79 -16.24 -10.88 -6.68
N PHE A 80 -15.28 -11.79 -6.64
CA PHE A 80 -13.96 -11.59 -7.28
C PHE A 80 -14.01 -11.77 -8.79
N ILE A 81 -15.01 -12.51 -9.27
CA ILE A 81 -15.32 -12.66 -10.68
C ILE A 81 -16.73 -12.17 -10.94
N THR A 82 -16.94 -11.62 -12.14
CA THR A 82 -18.24 -11.11 -12.57
C THR A 82 -18.81 -12.06 -13.61
N LYS A 83 -20.09 -12.39 -13.53
CA LYS A 83 -20.77 -13.14 -14.59
C LYS A 83 -21.28 -12.17 -15.64
N ILE A 84 -20.79 -12.30 -16.87
CA ILE A 84 -21.25 -11.49 -18.02
C ILE A 84 -21.65 -12.40 -19.18
N TRP A 85 -22.52 -11.89 -20.05
CA TRP A 85 -22.80 -12.51 -21.34
C TRP A 85 -21.80 -11.97 -22.37
N ASN A 86 -20.94 -12.82 -22.90
CA ASN A 86 -19.99 -12.43 -23.93
C ASN A 86 -20.68 -12.47 -25.30
N ALA A 87 -21.09 -11.30 -25.80
CA ALA A 87 -21.82 -11.19 -27.07
C ALA A 87 -21.01 -11.69 -28.29
N LYS A 88 -19.68 -11.70 -28.21
CA LYS A 88 -18.82 -12.19 -29.31
C LYS A 88 -18.76 -13.70 -29.37
N LEU A 89 -18.68 -14.35 -28.21
CA LEU A 89 -18.60 -15.80 -28.10
C LEU A 89 -19.97 -16.46 -27.98
N GLN A 90 -21.03 -15.68 -27.73
CA GLN A 90 -22.39 -16.14 -27.43
C GLN A 90 -22.42 -17.13 -26.25
N THR A 91 -21.55 -16.91 -25.27
CA THR A 91 -21.42 -17.75 -24.08
C THR A 91 -21.36 -16.91 -22.82
N GLU A 92 -21.61 -17.56 -21.69
CA GLU A 92 -21.31 -16.98 -20.38
C GLU A 92 -19.79 -16.88 -20.19
N ASP A 93 -19.34 -15.76 -19.63
CA ASP A 93 -17.95 -15.48 -19.36
C ASP A 93 -17.80 -14.93 -17.93
N HIS A 94 -16.62 -15.16 -17.34
CA HIS A 94 -16.33 -14.88 -15.95
C HIS A 94 -15.05 -14.06 -15.79
N PRO A 95 -15.02 -12.80 -16.27
CA PRO A 95 -13.86 -11.93 -16.08
C PRO A 95 -13.63 -11.55 -14.62
N PRO A 96 -12.39 -11.14 -14.26
CA PRO A 96 -12.09 -10.52 -12.98
C PRO A 96 -12.99 -9.32 -12.71
N SER A 97 -13.50 -9.18 -11.49
CA SER A 97 -13.99 -7.89 -11.00
C SER A 97 -12.81 -6.98 -10.66
N VAL A 98 -13.05 -5.67 -10.55
CA VAL A 98 -12.00 -4.71 -10.15
C VAL A 98 -11.45 -5.07 -8.77
N ASP A 99 -12.33 -5.32 -7.80
CA ASP A 99 -11.94 -5.68 -6.44
C ASP A 99 -11.18 -7.02 -6.40
N GLY A 100 -11.62 -8.02 -7.17
CA GLY A 100 -10.93 -9.30 -7.28
C GLY A 100 -9.52 -9.13 -7.87
N PHE A 101 -9.41 -8.38 -8.96
CA PHE A 101 -8.13 -8.10 -9.59
C PHE A 101 -7.15 -7.41 -8.63
N GLU A 102 -7.59 -6.35 -7.95
CA GLU A 102 -6.77 -5.64 -6.96
C GLU A 102 -6.37 -6.54 -5.78
N LEU A 103 -7.25 -7.44 -5.34
CA LEU A 103 -6.98 -8.36 -4.24
C LEU A 103 -5.87 -9.36 -4.60
N PHE A 104 -5.95 -9.98 -5.79
CA PHE A 104 -4.95 -10.96 -6.23
C PHE A 104 -3.61 -10.31 -6.62
N GLU A 105 -3.61 -9.09 -7.12
CA GLU A 105 -2.37 -8.32 -7.29
C GLU A 105 -1.73 -7.97 -5.94
N SER A 106 -2.53 -7.65 -4.92
CA SER A 106 -2.03 -7.51 -3.54
C SER A 106 -1.50 -8.83 -2.98
N LEU A 107 -2.15 -9.97 -3.28
CA LEU A 107 -1.65 -11.28 -2.87
C LEU A 107 -0.27 -11.58 -3.49
N LYS A 108 -0.10 -11.33 -4.80
CA LYS A 108 1.20 -11.44 -5.48
C LYS A 108 2.26 -10.53 -4.86
N TYR A 109 1.89 -9.30 -4.48
CA TYR A 109 2.78 -8.39 -3.77
C TYR A 109 3.25 -8.98 -2.42
N PHE A 110 2.37 -9.64 -1.67
CA PHE A 110 2.75 -10.27 -0.41
C PHE A 110 3.59 -11.55 -0.57
N ILE A 111 3.57 -12.19 -1.75
CA ILE A 111 4.45 -13.32 -2.09
C ILE A 111 5.86 -12.84 -2.47
N ASP A 112 5.96 -11.75 -3.25
CA ASP A 112 7.25 -11.29 -3.76
C ASP A 112 7.98 -10.34 -2.79
N ASN A 113 8.87 -10.93 -1.99
CA ASN A 113 9.78 -10.22 -1.09
C ASN A 113 10.64 -9.14 -1.79
N LYS A 114 10.95 -9.27 -3.10
CA LYS A 114 11.69 -8.24 -3.85
C LYS A 114 10.80 -7.05 -4.20
N LEU A 115 9.54 -7.28 -4.57
CA LEU A 115 8.55 -6.23 -4.80
C LEU A 115 8.27 -5.43 -3.52
N GLN A 116 8.14 -6.10 -2.37
CA GLN A 116 7.98 -5.44 -1.07
C GLN A 116 9.17 -4.54 -0.73
N LYS A 117 10.41 -5.06 -0.86
CA LYS A 117 11.63 -4.28 -0.61
C LYS A 117 11.75 -3.08 -1.55
N ASN A 118 11.33 -3.21 -2.81
CA ASN A 118 11.38 -2.13 -3.79
C ASN A 118 10.33 -1.04 -3.54
N LEU A 119 9.10 -1.40 -3.13
CA LEU A 119 8.06 -0.42 -2.78
C LEU A 119 8.36 0.27 -1.45
N ALA A 120 8.83 -0.45 -0.43
CA ALA A 120 9.28 0.14 0.83
C ALA A 120 10.41 1.17 0.61
N ARG A 121 11.34 0.90 -0.31
CA ARG A 121 12.37 1.87 -0.74
C ARG A 121 11.78 3.09 -1.45
N LYS A 122 10.75 2.92 -2.29
CA LYS A 122 10.07 4.03 -2.96
C LYS A 122 9.26 4.88 -1.98
N GLU A 123 8.60 4.27 -1.00
CA GLU A 123 7.84 4.99 0.03
C GLU A 123 8.75 5.73 1.00
N THR A 124 9.84 5.11 1.45
CA THR A 124 10.87 5.80 2.26
C THR A 124 11.51 6.94 1.49
N ALA A 125 11.83 6.77 0.20
CA ALA A 125 12.31 7.87 -0.64
C ALA A 125 11.28 9.01 -0.77
N LYS A 126 9.99 8.70 -0.94
CA LYS A 126 8.92 9.71 -0.95
C LYS A 126 8.76 10.43 0.40
N GLN A 127 8.86 9.71 1.51
CA GLN A 127 8.80 10.30 2.85
C GLN A 127 10.00 11.20 3.13
N VAL A 128 11.21 10.75 2.77
CA VAL A 128 12.44 11.54 2.90
C VAL A 128 12.37 12.79 2.03
N LEU A 129 11.91 12.67 0.79
CA LEU A 129 11.73 13.81 -0.12
C LEU A 129 10.67 14.80 0.41
N SER A 130 9.54 14.29 0.92
CA SER A 130 8.48 15.10 1.53
C SER A 130 8.97 15.83 2.79
N ALA A 131 9.74 15.14 3.64
CA ALA A 131 10.35 15.73 4.84
C ALA A 131 11.39 16.80 4.47
N MET A 132 12.21 16.55 3.44
CA MET A 132 13.15 17.55 2.90
C MET A 132 12.43 18.77 2.36
N MET A 133 11.37 18.60 1.57
CA MET A 133 10.59 19.72 1.06
C MET A 133 9.92 20.52 2.18
N LYS A 134 9.35 19.86 3.19
CA LYS A 134 8.82 20.55 4.38
C LYS A 134 9.90 21.31 5.14
N GLY A 135 11.08 20.72 5.29
CA GLY A 135 12.25 21.36 5.89
C GLY A 135 12.67 22.60 5.12
N LEU A 136 12.79 22.50 3.80
CA LEU A 136 13.11 23.60 2.89
C LEU A 136 12.06 24.72 2.95
N VAL A 137 10.77 24.39 2.90
CA VAL A 137 9.68 25.38 3.03
C VAL A 137 9.71 26.08 4.40
N THR A 138 10.04 25.35 5.46
CA THR A 138 10.16 25.94 6.81
C THR A 138 11.38 26.86 6.90
N VAL A 139 12.50 26.48 6.30
CA VAL A 139 13.71 27.33 6.25
C VAL A 139 13.50 28.54 5.36
N THR A 140 12.87 28.42 4.19
CA THR A 140 12.56 29.57 3.33
C THR A 140 11.53 30.49 3.95
N LYS A 141 10.52 29.95 4.66
CA LYS A 141 9.57 30.76 5.42
C LYS A 141 10.25 31.50 6.59
N LYS A 142 11.13 30.84 7.34
CA LYS A 142 11.92 31.49 8.40
C LYS A 142 12.90 32.54 7.85
N MET A 143 13.52 32.27 6.69
CA MET A 143 14.37 33.23 5.99
C MET A 143 13.55 34.43 5.48
N ALA A 144 12.34 34.22 4.94
CA ALA A 144 11.46 35.30 4.52
C ALA A 144 10.96 36.14 5.70
N GLU A 145 10.66 35.50 6.84
CA GLU A 145 10.30 36.17 8.10
C GLU A 145 11.50 36.92 8.73
N SER A 146 12.73 36.40 8.60
CA SER A 146 13.95 37.09 9.06
C SER A 146 14.45 38.16 8.09
N SER A 147 14.05 38.10 6.83
CA SER A 147 14.33 39.10 5.79
C SER A 147 13.20 40.14 5.67
N ALA A 148 12.12 39.97 6.44
CA ALA A 148 11.09 40.99 6.55
C ALA A 148 11.75 42.27 7.12
N PRO A 149 11.53 43.45 6.53
CA PRO A 149 12.12 44.68 7.03
C PRO A 149 11.65 44.86 8.48
N ALA A 150 12.59 45.12 9.39
CA ALA A 150 12.25 45.43 10.78
C ALA A 150 11.16 46.53 10.79
N GLU A 151 10.01 46.22 11.41
CA GLU A 151 8.97 47.21 11.64
C GLU A 151 9.64 48.45 12.26
N SER A 152 9.44 49.59 11.59
CA SER A 152 10.03 50.86 11.98
C SER A 152 9.75 51.13 13.46
N ASP A 153 10.82 51.08 14.26
CA ASP A 153 10.84 51.39 15.67
C ASP A 153 10.32 52.82 15.88
N LYS A 154 9.03 52.97 16.22
CA LYS A 154 8.45 54.27 16.58
C LYS A 154 9.03 54.70 17.92
N LYS A 155 10.12 55.48 17.85
CA LYS A 155 10.73 56.31 18.90
C LYS A 155 9.78 56.61 20.07
N ARG A 156 9.92 55.86 21.16
CA ARG A 156 9.29 56.19 22.44
C ARG A 156 10.04 57.38 23.07
N LYS A 157 9.44 58.58 22.98
CA LYS A 157 9.95 59.84 23.53
C LYS A 157 10.34 59.70 25.01
N ARG A 158 11.63 59.81 25.31
CA ARG A 158 12.16 60.12 26.67
C ARG A 158 11.66 61.50 27.09
N LYS A 159 10.81 61.58 28.13
CA LYS A 159 10.60 62.83 28.89
C LYS A 159 11.54 62.85 30.08
N ARG A 160 12.60 63.65 29.92
CA ARG A 160 13.58 64.07 30.93
C ARG A 160 12.87 65.00 31.91
N LYS A 161 12.72 64.62 33.18
CA LYS A 161 12.35 65.56 34.27
C LYS A 161 13.65 65.92 35.00
N GLN A 162 14.13 67.13 34.76
CA GLN A 162 15.26 67.74 35.44
C GLN A 162 14.75 68.89 36.31
N ARG A 163 15.55 69.22 37.35
CA ARG A 163 15.50 70.35 38.30
C ARG A 163 14.90 69.98 39.66
N GLY A 164 15.56 70.19 40.80
CA GLY A 164 16.78 70.95 41.07
C GLY A 164 17.37 70.59 42.45
N ARG A 165 18.62 71.03 42.63
CA ARG A 165 19.53 70.86 43.78
C ARG A 165 19.00 71.48 45.09
N GLN A 166 19.48 70.90 46.21
CA GLN A 166 19.93 71.51 47.49
C GLN A 166 18.97 72.51 48.17
N GLN A 167 18.60 72.37 49.44
CA GLN A 167 19.42 72.16 50.65
C GLN A 167 18.66 71.33 51.68
#